data_AF-A0A8T1VCB4-F1
#
_entry.id   AF-A0A8T1VCB4-F1
#
_cell.length_a   1.000
_cell.length_b   1.000
_cell.length_c   1.000
_cell.angle_alpha   90.00
_cell.angle_beta   90.00
_cell.angle_gamma   90.00
#
_symmetry.space_group_name_H-M   'P 1'
#
loop_
_entity.id
_entity.type
_entity.pdbx_description
1 polymer ?
#
loop_
_entity_poly.entity_id
_entity_poly.type
_entity_poly.pdbx_seq_one_letter_code
_entity_poly.pdbx_strand_id
1 'polypeptide(L)'
;MECPYKTQKQENEALKTDENRQQEQQTDNPQTADATPSVTKAPSSFHRRHLPQDCIAFSSPEGRKLFTEAINSSSNYMQIYFPLAEQFITQAEPAFCGLATLAMCLNALEIDPGRLWKGPWRWFSEELFDCCTSLSVAKEKGISMSEFICLARCNGVLTEDYRATNDFTLEQFRDIVRHSCATSSEIVVLNYSRKVLGQTGGGHFSPIGGYHAERDMVLLMDVARFKYPPHWVKLSRVFAAMKFVVPAMNAPRGLVILREAPRPANRAAEHHHPDNKEMAAAIAPAPHSCCHSSSAVEAARCMADRTAKTHH
;
A
#
# COMPACT_ATOMS: atom_id res chain seq x y z
N MET A 1 8.85 -69.11 44.33
CA MET A 1 7.72 -69.39 45.24
C MET A 1 7.76 -68.28 46.28
N GLU A 2 6.83 -67.34 46.45
CA GLU A 2 5.42 -67.16 46.06
C GLU A 2 5.10 -65.64 46.11
N CYS A 3 4.13 -65.20 45.30
CA CYS A 3 3.22 -64.08 45.59
C CYS A 3 2.03 -64.68 46.39
N PRO A 4 1.18 -63.99 47.21
CA PRO A 4 0.65 -62.64 46.88
C PRO A 4 -0.02 -61.79 48.02
N TYR A 5 -0.67 -60.69 47.57
CA TYR A 5 -1.84 -60.00 48.15
C TYR A 5 -1.73 -59.23 49.49
N LYS A 6 -1.65 -57.89 49.37
CA LYS A 6 -2.34 -56.95 50.27
C LYS A 6 -3.29 -56.07 49.47
N THR A 7 -4.47 -55.87 50.03
CA THR A 7 -5.74 -55.45 49.43
C THR A 7 -5.86 -53.94 49.26
N GLN A 8 -6.46 -53.50 48.15
CA GLN A 8 -6.82 -52.13 47.72
C GLN A 8 -7.73 -51.30 48.67
N LYS A 9 -7.84 -51.68 49.94
CA LYS A 9 -8.79 -51.06 50.89
C LYS A 9 -8.14 -50.12 51.92
N GLN A 10 -6.81 -50.08 52.02
CA GLN A 10 -6.10 -49.24 53.00
C GLN A 10 -5.43 -47.98 52.42
N GLU A 11 -5.25 -47.88 51.10
CA GLU A 11 -4.79 -46.64 50.45
C GLU A 11 -5.95 -45.66 50.15
N ASN A 12 -7.20 -46.16 50.10
CA ASN A 12 -8.39 -45.36 49.77
C ASN A 12 -8.99 -44.57 50.95
N GLU A 13 -8.54 -44.78 52.18
CA GLU A 13 -9.03 -44.03 53.37
C GLU A 13 -8.13 -42.82 53.70
N ALA A 14 -6.86 -42.81 53.28
CA ALA A 14 -5.98 -41.65 53.47
C ALA A 14 -6.27 -40.52 52.46
N LEU A 15 -6.62 -40.85 51.21
CA LEU A 15 -6.92 -39.87 50.16
C LEU A 15 -8.29 -39.17 50.30
N LYS A 16 -9.28 -39.85 50.92
CA LYS A 16 -10.61 -39.26 51.16
C LYS A 16 -10.66 -38.25 52.31
N THR A 17 -9.64 -38.24 53.16
CA THR A 17 -9.60 -37.36 54.35
C THR A 17 -9.06 -35.96 54.02
N ASP A 18 -8.28 -35.82 52.93
CA ASP A 18 -7.80 -34.52 52.44
C ASP A 18 -8.80 -33.82 51.50
N GLU A 19 -9.63 -34.58 50.76
CA GLU A 19 -10.67 -34.01 49.87
C GLU A 19 -11.82 -33.35 50.64
N ASN A 20 -12.18 -33.87 51.82
CA ASN A 20 -13.24 -33.27 52.65
C ASN A 20 -12.81 -32.00 53.40
N ARG A 21 -11.51 -31.72 53.52
CA ARG A 21 -11.02 -30.54 54.25
C ARG A 21 -10.89 -29.29 53.39
N GLN A 22 -10.91 -29.42 52.07
CA GLN A 22 -10.91 -28.30 51.12
C GLN A 22 -12.33 -27.93 50.62
N GLN A 23 -13.35 -28.75 50.91
CA GLN A 23 -14.74 -28.49 50.50
C GLN A 23 -15.57 -27.69 51.53
N GLU A 24 -15.08 -27.42 52.74
CA GLU A 24 -15.85 -26.75 53.80
C GLU A 24 -15.54 -25.24 54.01
N GLN A 25 -14.80 -24.59 53.09
CA GLN A 25 -14.59 -23.14 53.15
C GLN A 25 -14.88 -22.46 51.81
N GLN A 26 -16.15 -22.42 51.41
CA GLN A 26 -16.78 -21.23 50.79
C GLN A 26 -18.27 -21.50 50.50
N THR A 27 -19.08 -21.44 51.56
CA THR A 27 -20.53 -21.21 51.46
C THR A 27 -20.91 -20.06 52.39
N ASP A 28 -21.20 -18.91 51.78
CA ASP A 28 -22.09 -17.84 52.28
C ASP A 28 -22.28 -16.86 51.09
N ASN A 29 -23.30 -16.97 50.23
CA ASN A 29 -24.73 -16.60 50.35
C ASN A 29 -25.04 -15.53 49.24
N PRO A 30 -26.29 -15.19 48.86
CA PRO A 30 -27.20 -15.91 47.96
C PRO A 30 -27.62 -15.14 46.67
N GLN A 31 -28.25 -15.88 45.75
CA GLN A 31 -29.30 -15.51 44.79
C GLN A 31 -28.99 -14.82 43.42
N THR A 32 -28.99 -15.68 42.40
CA THR A 32 -29.83 -15.64 41.16
C THR A 32 -29.90 -14.37 40.31
N ALA A 33 -29.32 -14.44 39.11
CA ALA A 33 -30.10 -14.36 37.88
C ALA A 33 -29.32 -15.01 36.72
N ASP A 34 -29.99 -15.95 36.08
CA ASP A 34 -29.61 -16.62 34.84
C ASP A 34 -29.35 -15.60 33.73
N ALA A 35 -28.10 -15.43 33.35
CA ALA A 35 -27.71 -14.66 32.18
C ALA A 35 -26.77 -15.53 31.36
N THR A 36 -27.35 -16.28 30.41
CA THR A 36 -26.63 -16.80 29.24
C THR A 36 -25.63 -15.75 28.77
N PRO A 37 -24.33 -16.05 28.67
CA PRO A 37 -23.39 -15.06 28.18
C PRO A 37 -23.76 -14.76 26.73
N SER A 38 -24.30 -13.56 26.50
CA SER A 38 -24.45 -13.05 25.15
C SER A 38 -23.05 -13.04 24.55
N VAL A 39 -22.78 -13.95 23.62
CA VAL A 39 -21.56 -13.92 22.82
C VAL A 39 -21.61 -12.61 22.06
N THR A 40 -20.99 -11.58 22.63
CA THR A 40 -20.74 -10.31 21.94
C THR A 40 -19.86 -10.66 20.76
N LYS A 41 -20.46 -10.74 19.58
CA LYS A 41 -19.77 -11.01 18.33
C LYS A 41 -18.73 -9.89 18.20
N ALA A 42 -17.46 -10.23 18.44
CA ALA A 42 -16.37 -9.29 18.34
C ALA A 42 -16.51 -8.52 17.01
N PRO A 43 -16.36 -7.19 17.01
CA PRO A 43 -16.55 -6.40 15.80
C PRO A 43 -15.66 -6.96 14.70
N SER A 44 -16.24 -7.24 13.53
CA SER A 44 -15.53 -7.86 12.42
C SER A 44 -14.50 -6.89 11.86
N SER A 45 -13.27 -6.96 12.34
CA SER A 45 -12.17 -6.11 11.89
C SER A 45 -11.49 -6.69 10.65
N PHE A 46 -10.98 -5.80 9.79
CA PHE A 46 -10.05 -6.14 8.72
C PHE A 46 -8.60 -5.80 9.05
N HIS A 47 -8.33 -5.28 10.26
CA HIS A 47 -6.98 -4.95 10.69
C HIS A 47 -6.11 -6.21 10.77
N ARG A 48 -4.99 -6.22 10.04
CA ARG A 48 -3.90 -7.21 10.14
C ARG A 48 -4.39 -8.65 10.22
N ARG A 49 -5.22 -9.07 9.25
CA ARG A 49 -5.70 -10.45 9.20
C ARG A 49 -4.56 -11.42 8.96
N HIS A 50 -4.69 -12.61 9.54
CA HIS A 50 -3.75 -13.70 9.27
C HIS A 50 -3.72 -14.05 7.78
N LEU A 51 -2.52 -14.17 7.25
CA LEU A 51 -2.32 -14.71 5.92
C LEU A 51 -2.70 -16.20 5.92
N PRO A 52 -3.30 -16.70 4.84
CA PRO A 52 -3.52 -18.14 4.65
C PRO A 52 -2.20 -18.90 4.66
N GLN A 53 -2.23 -20.19 4.98
CA GLN A 53 -1.03 -21.03 5.14
C GLN A 53 -0.12 -21.04 3.89
N ASP A 54 -0.69 -20.89 2.70
CA ASP A 54 0.03 -20.85 1.42
C ASP A 54 0.73 -19.51 1.14
N CYS A 55 0.54 -18.50 1.99
CA CYS A 55 1.09 -17.15 1.86
C CYS A 55 2.13 -16.90 2.95
N ILE A 56 3.36 -16.60 2.56
CA ILE A 56 4.47 -16.37 3.50
C ILE A 56 4.64 -14.86 3.70
N ALA A 57 4.41 -14.37 4.92
CA ALA A 57 4.57 -12.96 5.23
C ALA A 57 5.99 -12.48 4.88
N PHE A 58 6.10 -11.34 4.20
CA PHE A 58 7.38 -10.79 3.78
C PHE A 58 8.35 -10.56 4.95
N SER A 59 7.82 -10.06 6.06
CA SER A 59 8.60 -9.80 7.27
C SER A 59 8.92 -11.03 8.11
N SER A 60 8.42 -12.23 7.77
CA SER A 60 8.75 -13.47 8.50
C SER A 60 10.18 -13.93 8.23
N PRO A 61 10.78 -14.79 9.08
CA PRO A 61 12.10 -15.37 8.80
C PRO A 61 12.19 -16.03 7.42
N GLU A 62 11.16 -16.77 7.02
CA GLU A 62 11.12 -17.41 5.70
C GLU A 62 10.91 -16.40 4.57
N GLY A 63 10.09 -15.37 4.77
CA GLY A 63 9.90 -14.30 3.79
C GLY A 63 11.17 -13.49 3.54
N ARG A 64 11.97 -13.23 4.58
CA ARG A 64 13.29 -12.61 4.46
C ARG A 64 14.30 -13.53 3.77
N LYS A 65 14.27 -14.83 4.08
CA LYS A 65 15.11 -15.82 3.39
C LYS A 65 14.82 -15.82 1.88
N LEU A 66 13.55 -15.90 1.49
CA LEU A 66 13.11 -15.80 0.09
C LEU A 66 13.59 -14.50 -0.58
N PHE A 67 13.51 -13.36 0.10
CA PHE A 67 14.04 -12.10 -0.41
C PHE A 67 15.55 -12.18 -0.65
N THR A 68 16.31 -12.66 0.34
CA THR A 68 17.77 -12.79 0.27
C THR A 68 18.19 -13.76 -0.84
N GLU A 69 17.49 -14.87 -1.04
CA GLU A 69 17.77 -15.82 -2.11
C GLU A 69 17.44 -15.21 -3.49
N ALA A 70 16.30 -14.52 -3.62
CA ALA A 70 15.89 -13.90 -4.87
C ALA A 70 16.84 -12.77 -5.31
N ILE A 71 17.24 -11.88 -4.39
CA ILE A 71 18.14 -10.75 -4.69
C ILE A 71 19.56 -11.21 -5.04
N ASN A 72 20.04 -12.30 -4.41
CA ASN A 72 21.37 -12.85 -4.66
C ASN A 72 21.41 -13.91 -5.77
N SER A 73 20.28 -14.16 -6.45
CA SER A 73 20.25 -15.01 -7.64
C SER A 73 21.06 -14.40 -8.79
N SER A 74 21.51 -15.21 -9.74
CA SER A 74 22.30 -14.73 -10.89
C SER A 74 21.62 -13.64 -11.72
N SER A 75 20.29 -13.65 -11.78
CA SER A 75 19.48 -12.63 -12.48
C SER A 75 19.05 -11.46 -11.59
N ASN A 76 19.27 -11.53 -10.26
CA ASN A 76 18.70 -10.62 -9.27
C ASN A 76 17.22 -10.30 -9.55
N TYR A 77 16.32 -11.20 -9.17
CA TYR A 77 14.88 -11.05 -9.40
C TYR A 77 14.17 -10.10 -8.41
N MET A 78 14.91 -9.17 -7.81
CA MET A 78 14.38 -8.17 -6.88
C MET A 78 14.61 -6.74 -7.36
N GLN A 79 15.04 -6.53 -8.61
CA GLN A 79 15.38 -5.20 -9.13
C GLN A 79 14.19 -4.22 -9.02
N ILE A 80 12.98 -4.65 -9.39
CA ILE A 80 11.78 -3.80 -9.32
C ILE A 80 11.30 -3.52 -7.89
N TYR A 81 11.76 -4.29 -6.89
CA TYR A 81 11.36 -4.09 -5.49
C TYR A 81 11.73 -2.70 -4.99
N PHE A 82 12.94 -2.23 -5.31
CA PHE A 82 13.46 -0.97 -4.78
C PHE A 82 12.62 0.24 -5.16
N PRO A 83 12.37 0.53 -6.45
CA PRO A 83 11.52 1.65 -6.82
C PRO A 83 10.08 1.47 -6.32
N LEU A 84 9.54 0.25 -6.29
CA LEU A 84 8.20 0.01 -5.71
C LEU A 84 8.16 0.26 -4.19
N ALA A 85 9.22 -0.08 -3.46
CA ALA A 85 9.30 0.10 -2.02
C ALA A 85 9.37 1.57 -1.63
N GLU A 86 10.09 2.39 -2.41
CA GLU A 86 10.13 3.85 -2.25
C GLU A 86 8.75 4.49 -2.41
N GLN A 87 7.89 3.87 -3.24
CA GLN A 87 6.56 4.36 -3.57
C GLN A 87 5.42 3.65 -2.84
N PHE A 88 5.73 2.83 -1.84
CA PHE A 88 4.73 1.93 -1.28
C PHE A 88 3.71 2.65 -0.39
N ILE A 89 2.49 2.79 -0.91
CA ILE A 89 1.37 3.46 -0.25
C ILE A 89 0.27 2.50 0.25
N THR A 90 -0.56 2.99 1.16
CA THR A 90 -1.80 2.31 1.57
C THR A 90 -2.93 2.88 0.75
N GLN A 91 -3.81 2.04 0.18
CA GLN A 91 -5.00 2.52 -0.51
C GLN A 91 -5.86 3.40 0.41
N ALA A 92 -6.21 4.60 -0.06
CA ALA A 92 -6.91 5.62 0.75
C ALA A 92 -8.38 5.26 1.01
N GLU A 93 -8.99 4.48 0.11
CA GLU A 93 -10.36 3.99 0.24
C GLU A 93 -10.39 2.46 0.09
N PRO A 94 -11.38 1.75 0.69
CA PRO A 94 -11.52 0.29 0.55
C PRO A 94 -11.60 -0.20 -0.91
N ALA A 95 -12.13 0.63 -1.82
CA ALA A 95 -12.27 0.31 -3.25
C ALA A 95 -11.09 0.79 -4.11
N PHE A 96 -10.14 1.55 -3.56
CA PHE A 96 -9.05 2.20 -4.33
C PHE A 96 -7.83 1.33 -4.59
N CYS A 97 -7.89 0.00 -4.38
CA CYS A 97 -6.75 -0.87 -4.64
C CYS A 97 -6.13 -0.69 -6.04
N GLY A 98 -6.95 -0.48 -7.07
CA GLY A 98 -6.49 -0.20 -8.43
C GLY A 98 -5.81 1.17 -8.56
N LEU A 99 -6.40 2.23 -8.01
CA LEU A 99 -5.84 3.59 -8.06
C LEU A 99 -4.53 3.69 -7.26
N ALA A 100 -4.48 3.10 -6.07
CA ALA A 100 -3.29 3.07 -5.23
C ALA A 100 -2.14 2.30 -5.92
N THR A 101 -2.47 1.16 -6.53
CA THR A 101 -1.52 0.38 -7.31
C THR A 101 -0.99 1.20 -8.48
N LEU A 102 -1.85 1.90 -9.22
CA LEU A 102 -1.43 2.71 -10.36
C LEU A 102 -0.53 3.87 -9.92
N ALA A 103 -0.91 4.66 -8.89
CA ALA A 103 -0.08 5.74 -8.37
C ALA A 103 1.32 5.25 -7.97
N MET A 104 1.38 4.12 -7.24
CA MET A 104 2.63 3.50 -6.85
C MET A 104 3.50 3.12 -8.06
N CYS A 105 2.91 2.53 -9.10
CA CYS A 105 3.64 2.11 -10.29
C CYS A 105 4.10 3.32 -11.13
N LEU A 106 3.26 4.35 -11.29
CA LEU A 106 3.62 5.54 -12.07
C LEU A 106 4.78 6.31 -11.42
N ASN A 107 4.76 6.48 -10.10
CA ASN A 107 5.88 7.10 -9.39
C ASN A 107 7.14 6.21 -9.44
N ALA A 108 7.00 4.88 -9.38
CA ALA A 108 8.13 3.95 -9.45
C ALA A 108 8.78 3.91 -10.85
N LEU A 109 8.01 4.23 -11.90
CA LEU A 109 8.49 4.46 -13.26
C LEU A 109 8.93 5.91 -13.51
N GLU A 110 8.97 6.76 -12.48
CA GLU A 110 9.36 8.17 -12.55
C GLU A 110 8.54 8.99 -13.58
N ILE A 111 7.27 8.63 -13.79
CA ILE A 111 6.39 9.35 -14.71
C ILE A 111 6.01 10.69 -14.10
N ASP A 112 6.26 11.78 -14.84
CA ASP A 112 5.81 13.12 -14.47
C ASP A 112 4.30 13.28 -14.77
N PRO A 113 3.44 13.59 -13.77
CA PRO A 113 2.03 13.83 -14.02
C PRO A 113 1.73 14.98 -14.98
N GLY A 114 2.68 15.90 -15.19
CA GLY A 114 2.49 17.08 -16.03
C GLY A 114 1.47 18.09 -15.48
N ARG A 115 0.95 17.85 -14.28
CA ARG A 115 -0.01 18.71 -13.55
C ARG A 115 0.34 18.77 -12.07
N LEU A 116 -0.11 19.84 -11.42
CA LEU A 116 0.08 20.05 -9.99
C LEU A 116 -0.74 19.06 -9.18
N TRP A 117 -0.15 18.58 -8.09
CA TRP A 117 -0.80 17.74 -7.09
C TRP A 117 -1.21 18.58 -5.87
N LYS A 118 -0.23 19.16 -5.19
CA LYS A 118 -0.44 20.02 -4.01
C LYS A 118 0.47 21.23 -4.17
N GLY A 119 -0.07 22.44 -4.13
CA GLY A 119 0.72 23.66 -4.35
C GLY A 119 1.61 23.53 -5.61
N PRO A 120 2.94 23.78 -5.51
CA PRO A 120 3.86 23.62 -6.65
C PRO A 120 4.33 22.17 -6.88
N TRP A 121 3.98 21.22 -6.02
CA TRP A 121 4.46 19.83 -6.11
C TRP A 121 3.68 19.03 -7.15
N ARG A 122 4.39 18.16 -7.87
CA ARG A 122 3.82 17.20 -8.83
C ARG A 122 4.15 15.80 -8.36
N TRP A 123 3.14 14.96 -8.24
CA TRP A 123 3.27 13.57 -7.81
C TRP A 123 2.01 12.80 -8.12
N PHE A 124 2.09 11.52 -8.47
CA PHE A 124 0.88 10.71 -8.56
C PHE A 124 0.35 10.37 -7.17
N SER A 125 -0.94 10.60 -7.01
CA SER A 125 -1.75 10.04 -5.93
C SER A 125 -3.10 9.60 -6.52
N GLU A 126 -3.88 8.87 -5.73
CA GLU A 126 -5.16 8.31 -6.16
C GLU A 126 -6.15 9.39 -6.67
N GLU A 127 -6.04 10.63 -6.19
CA GLU A 127 -6.94 11.74 -6.54
C GLU A 127 -6.70 12.33 -7.93
N LEU A 128 -5.61 11.96 -8.60
CA LEU A 128 -5.33 12.41 -9.97
C LEU A 128 -5.97 11.50 -11.03
N PHE A 129 -6.62 10.39 -10.68
CA PHE A 129 -7.13 9.43 -11.67
C PHE A 129 -8.61 9.64 -12.01
N ASP A 130 -8.90 10.61 -12.88
CA ASP A 130 -10.26 11.06 -13.20
C ASP A 130 -10.64 11.02 -14.69
N CYS A 131 -9.75 10.60 -15.59
CA CYS A 131 -10.01 10.70 -17.03
C CYS A 131 -10.84 9.58 -17.68
N CYS A 132 -10.92 8.39 -17.06
CA CYS A 132 -11.67 7.25 -17.62
C CYS A 132 -12.84 6.79 -16.74
N THR A 133 -12.85 7.20 -15.47
CA THR A 133 -13.89 6.91 -14.49
C THR A 133 -13.81 8.01 -13.43
N SER A 134 -14.94 8.39 -12.85
CA SER A 134 -14.92 9.40 -11.78
C SER A 134 -14.44 8.78 -10.47
N LEU A 135 -13.78 9.57 -9.63
CA LEU A 135 -13.38 9.12 -8.29
C LEU A 135 -14.57 8.69 -7.42
N SER A 136 -15.75 9.29 -7.63
CA SER A 136 -16.98 8.90 -6.94
C SER A 136 -17.42 7.47 -7.31
N VAL A 137 -17.41 7.13 -8.60
CA VAL A 137 -17.74 5.78 -9.08
C VAL A 137 -16.69 4.78 -8.64
N ALA A 138 -15.40 5.13 -8.77
CA ALA A 138 -14.31 4.29 -8.29
C ALA A 138 -14.37 4.02 -6.78
N LYS A 139 -14.81 4.99 -5.98
CA LYS A 139 -14.94 4.85 -4.53
C LYS A 139 -16.07 3.88 -4.15
N GLU A 140 -17.16 3.87 -4.92
CA GLU A 140 -18.30 2.99 -4.67
C GLU A 140 -18.03 1.56 -5.16
N LYS A 141 -17.44 1.39 -6.35
CA LYS A 141 -17.41 0.11 -7.07
C LYS A 141 -16.01 -0.45 -7.30
N GLY A 142 -14.97 0.33 -7.03
CA GLY A 142 -13.62 0.05 -7.51
C GLY A 142 -13.50 0.30 -9.02
N ILE A 143 -12.42 -0.19 -9.61
CA ILE A 143 -12.18 -0.10 -11.05
C ILE A 143 -11.99 -1.48 -11.67
N SER A 144 -12.45 -1.63 -12.91
CA SER A 144 -12.17 -2.77 -13.77
C SER A 144 -10.73 -2.73 -14.29
N MET A 145 -10.26 -3.87 -14.82
CA MET A 145 -8.94 -3.92 -15.48
C MET A 145 -8.91 -3.06 -16.75
N SER A 146 -10.03 -2.90 -17.45
CA SER A 146 -10.12 -2.01 -18.62
C SER A 146 -10.01 -0.53 -18.22
N GLU A 147 -10.66 -0.12 -17.12
CA GLU A 147 -10.49 1.22 -16.54
C GLU A 147 -9.05 1.44 -16.05
N PHE A 148 -8.42 0.44 -15.42
CA PHE A 148 -7.02 0.52 -15.01
C PHE A 148 -6.10 0.80 -16.21
N ILE A 149 -6.26 0.05 -17.31
CA ILE A 149 -5.48 0.24 -18.54
C ILE A 149 -5.73 1.64 -19.13
N CYS A 150 -6.99 2.08 -19.17
CA CYS A 150 -7.34 3.40 -19.68
C CYS A 150 -6.68 4.52 -18.86
N LEU A 151 -6.77 4.44 -17.53
CA LEU A 151 -6.15 5.40 -16.61
C LEU A 151 -4.62 5.42 -16.78
N ALA A 152 -3.98 4.26 -16.94
CA ALA A 152 -2.54 4.18 -17.18
C ALA A 152 -2.14 4.86 -18.50
N ARG A 153 -2.82 4.53 -19.61
CA ARG A 153 -2.55 5.12 -20.94
C ARG A 153 -2.76 6.63 -20.95
N CYS A 154 -3.84 7.09 -20.33
CA CYS A 154 -4.18 8.50 -20.19
C CYS A 154 -3.11 9.30 -19.43
N ASN A 155 -2.35 8.66 -18.54
CA ASN A 155 -1.25 9.27 -17.80
C ASN A 155 0.14 8.95 -18.42
N GLY A 156 0.18 8.64 -19.72
CA GLY A 156 1.43 8.60 -20.50
C GLY A 156 2.23 7.29 -20.42
N VAL A 157 1.62 6.20 -19.92
CA VAL A 157 2.29 4.91 -19.75
C VAL A 157 1.88 3.91 -20.83
N LEU A 158 2.86 3.20 -21.37
CA LEU A 158 2.62 2.07 -22.27
C LEU A 158 2.10 0.89 -21.48
N THR A 159 1.12 0.20 -22.05
CA THR A 159 0.46 -0.93 -21.41
C THR A 159 0.41 -2.11 -22.37
N GLU A 160 0.74 -3.27 -21.84
CA GLU A 160 0.51 -4.57 -22.47
C GLU A 160 -0.29 -5.40 -21.46
N ASP A 161 -1.40 -6.02 -21.89
CA ASP A 161 -2.29 -6.70 -20.96
C ASP A 161 -2.62 -8.12 -21.42
N TYR A 162 -2.72 -9.01 -20.44
CA TYR A 162 -3.04 -10.42 -20.65
C TYR A 162 -4.23 -10.78 -19.78
N ARG A 163 -5.30 -11.22 -20.42
CA ARG A 163 -6.40 -11.90 -19.73
C ARG A 163 -6.00 -13.35 -19.48
N ALA A 164 -6.36 -13.88 -18.33
CA ALA A 164 -6.10 -15.28 -17.97
C ALA A 164 -7.12 -16.23 -18.63
N THR A 165 -7.25 -16.11 -19.95
CA THR A 165 -8.00 -17.00 -20.84
C THR A 165 -7.19 -18.26 -21.15
N ASN A 166 -7.71 -19.18 -21.96
CA ASN A 166 -7.08 -20.49 -22.22
C ASN A 166 -5.82 -20.42 -23.08
N ASP A 167 -5.64 -19.33 -23.83
CA ASP A 167 -4.49 -19.00 -24.67
C ASP A 167 -3.31 -18.42 -23.87
N PHE A 168 -3.54 -17.95 -22.64
CA PHE A 168 -2.49 -17.51 -21.73
C PHE A 168 -2.10 -18.64 -20.76
N THR A 169 -0.84 -19.02 -20.76
CA THR A 169 -0.30 -20.17 -20.02
C THR A 169 0.48 -19.74 -18.77
N LEU A 170 0.65 -20.68 -17.84
CA LEU A 170 1.46 -20.44 -16.64
C LEU A 170 2.94 -20.19 -17.00
N GLU A 171 3.47 -20.83 -18.05
CA GLU A 171 4.86 -20.59 -18.47
C GLU A 171 5.03 -19.19 -19.05
N GLN A 172 4.12 -18.72 -19.91
CA GLN A 172 4.15 -17.33 -20.39
C GLN A 172 4.06 -16.34 -19.23
N PHE A 173 3.21 -16.60 -18.24
CA PHE A 173 3.15 -15.77 -17.04
C PHE A 173 4.49 -15.78 -16.28
N ARG A 174 5.14 -16.94 -16.16
CA ARG A 174 6.44 -17.07 -15.51
C ARG A 174 7.52 -16.29 -16.24
N ASP A 175 7.54 -16.33 -17.57
CA ASP A 175 8.52 -15.61 -18.37
C ASP A 175 8.34 -14.10 -18.28
N ILE A 176 7.08 -13.62 -18.30
CA ILE A 176 6.76 -12.20 -18.03
C ILE A 176 7.29 -11.77 -16.66
N VAL A 177 7.03 -12.57 -15.61
CA VAL A 177 7.48 -12.27 -14.25
C VAL A 177 9.00 -12.30 -14.14
N ARG A 178 9.68 -13.30 -14.73
CA ARG A 178 11.14 -13.37 -14.76
C ARG A 178 11.73 -12.12 -15.40
N HIS A 179 11.20 -11.70 -16.54
CA HIS A 179 11.69 -10.53 -17.27
C HIS A 179 11.51 -9.24 -16.46
N SER A 180 10.29 -8.97 -15.99
CA SER A 180 9.99 -7.77 -15.21
C SER A 180 10.81 -7.71 -13.92
N CYS A 181 10.91 -8.81 -13.16
CA CYS A 181 11.60 -8.80 -11.87
C CYS A 181 13.13 -8.76 -11.97
N ALA A 182 13.71 -9.14 -13.11
CA ALA A 182 15.16 -9.04 -13.37
C ALA A 182 15.59 -7.63 -13.83
N THR A 183 14.64 -6.71 -14.00
CA THR A 183 14.87 -5.32 -14.40
C THR A 183 14.09 -4.36 -13.51
N SER A 184 14.24 -3.07 -13.76
CA SER A 184 13.41 -2.01 -13.14
C SER A 184 12.64 -1.19 -14.19
N SER A 185 12.67 -1.59 -15.47
CA SER A 185 12.10 -0.83 -16.59
C SER A 185 10.61 -1.12 -16.84
N GLU A 186 10.07 -2.18 -16.23
CA GLU A 186 8.67 -2.55 -16.38
C GLU A 186 8.09 -3.11 -15.08
N ILE A 187 6.81 -2.83 -14.84
CA ILE A 187 6.10 -3.32 -13.66
C ILE A 187 4.95 -4.21 -14.09
N VAL A 188 4.93 -5.45 -13.58
CA VAL A 188 3.77 -6.34 -13.70
C VAL A 188 2.78 -6.05 -12.58
N VAL A 189 1.58 -5.60 -12.98
CA VAL A 189 0.43 -5.38 -12.10
C VAL A 189 -0.55 -6.51 -12.26
N LEU A 190 -0.95 -7.12 -11.15
CA LEU A 190 -1.95 -8.20 -11.13
C LEU A 190 -3.34 -7.64 -10.88
N ASN A 191 -4.33 -8.15 -11.61
CA ASN A 191 -5.73 -8.16 -11.20
C ASN A 191 -6.10 -9.61 -10.83
N TYR A 192 -6.39 -9.88 -9.56
CA TYR A 192 -6.59 -11.26 -9.08
C TYR A 192 -7.72 -11.39 -8.07
N SER A 193 -8.19 -12.62 -7.83
CA SER A 193 -9.21 -12.94 -6.85
C SER A 193 -8.60 -13.35 -5.52
N ARG A 194 -8.82 -12.55 -4.46
CA ARG A 194 -8.38 -12.89 -3.09
C ARG A 194 -8.97 -14.21 -2.59
N LYS A 195 -10.21 -14.52 -3.00
CA LYS A 195 -10.89 -15.76 -2.63
C LYS A 195 -10.07 -17.01 -3.00
N VAL A 196 -9.46 -17.00 -4.19
CA VAL A 196 -8.65 -18.13 -4.66
C VAL A 196 -7.40 -18.29 -3.80
N LEU A 197 -6.82 -17.20 -3.31
CA LEU A 197 -5.68 -17.21 -2.40
C LEU A 197 -6.06 -17.52 -0.94
N GLY A 198 -7.34 -17.79 -0.64
CA GLY A 198 -7.82 -18.00 0.73
C GLY A 198 -7.90 -16.70 1.56
N GLN A 199 -7.73 -15.55 0.92
CA GLN A 199 -7.78 -14.25 1.57
C GLN A 199 -9.22 -13.72 1.59
N THR A 200 -9.50 -12.84 2.54
CA THR A 200 -10.82 -12.21 2.63
C THR A 200 -10.94 -11.05 1.63
N GLY A 201 -12.09 -10.94 0.97
CA GLY A 201 -12.34 -9.93 -0.07
C GLY A 201 -12.63 -10.53 -1.43
N GLY A 202 -12.80 -9.67 -2.43
CA GLY A 202 -13.12 -10.05 -3.81
C GLY A 202 -11.93 -9.91 -4.77
N GLY A 203 -12.12 -9.15 -5.84
CA GLY A 203 -11.03 -8.75 -6.73
C GLY A 203 -10.07 -7.76 -6.06
N HIS A 204 -8.81 -7.77 -6.48
CA HIS A 204 -7.78 -6.88 -5.95
C HIS A 204 -6.73 -6.55 -7.02
N PHE A 205 -6.08 -5.39 -6.86
CA PHE A 205 -4.91 -5.00 -7.64
C PHE A 205 -3.71 -4.81 -6.75
N SER A 206 -2.55 -5.31 -7.17
CA SER A 206 -1.24 -5.03 -6.56
C SER A 206 -0.13 -5.39 -7.56
N PRO A 207 1.04 -4.74 -7.52
CA PRO A 207 2.17 -5.13 -8.35
C PRO A 207 2.95 -6.29 -7.74
N ILE A 208 3.69 -6.97 -8.61
CA ILE A 208 4.71 -7.93 -8.23
C ILE A 208 5.99 -7.15 -7.90
N GLY A 209 6.47 -7.31 -6.67
CA GLY A 209 7.71 -6.68 -6.20
C GLY A 209 8.95 -7.54 -6.41
N GLY A 210 8.82 -8.81 -6.80
CA GLY A 210 9.95 -9.69 -7.00
C GLY A 210 9.57 -11.15 -7.22
N TYR A 211 10.55 -11.95 -7.61
CA TYR A 211 10.36 -13.35 -7.97
C TYR A 211 11.44 -14.25 -7.36
N HIS A 212 11.03 -15.40 -6.83
CA HIS A 212 11.92 -16.40 -6.29
C HIS A 212 11.86 -17.66 -7.16
N ALA A 213 12.86 -17.83 -8.03
CA ALA A 213 12.84 -18.83 -9.09
C ALA A 213 12.80 -20.28 -8.59
N GLU A 214 13.62 -20.65 -7.60
CA GLU A 214 13.73 -22.04 -7.14
C GLU A 214 12.45 -22.54 -6.47
N ARG A 215 11.70 -21.63 -5.84
CA ARG A 215 10.42 -21.95 -5.20
C ARG A 215 9.22 -21.53 -6.02
N ASP A 216 9.41 -20.95 -7.20
CA ASP A 216 8.34 -20.46 -8.08
C ASP A 216 7.32 -19.58 -7.32
N MET A 217 7.82 -18.54 -6.64
CA MET A 217 7.02 -17.62 -5.81
C MET A 217 7.19 -16.17 -6.24
N VAL A 218 6.13 -15.38 -6.12
CA VAL A 218 6.14 -13.94 -6.35
C VAL A 218 5.84 -13.18 -5.06
N LEU A 219 6.50 -12.03 -4.89
CA LEU A 219 6.22 -11.10 -3.81
C LEU A 219 5.09 -10.16 -4.23
N LEU A 220 3.94 -10.23 -3.58
CA LEU A 220 2.84 -9.29 -3.79
C LEU A 220 3.00 -8.07 -2.88
N MET A 221 3.14 -6.89 -3.47
CA MET A 221 3.22 -5.60 -2.76
C MET A 221 1.80 -5.10 -2.45
N ASP A 222 1.12 -5.76 -1.50
CA ASP A 222 -0.31 -5.53 -1.23
C ASP A 222 -0.61 -4.12 -0.69
N VAL A 223 -1.28 -3.30 -1.52
CA VAL A 223 -1.67 -1.91 -1.17
C VAL A 223 -2.76 -1.82 -0.10
N ALA A 224 -3.46 -2.93 0.22
CA ALA A 224 -4.36 -3.01 1.37
C ALA A 224 -3.58 -3.25 2.67
N ARG A 225 -2.60 -2.39 2.96
CA ARG A 225 -1.58 -2.59 4.02
C ARG A 225 -2.16 -2.67 5.44
N PHE A 226 -3.33 -2.07 5.65
CA PHE A 226 -4.10 -2.21 6.89
C PHE A 226 -4.59 -3.65 7.12
N LYS A 227 -4.70 -4.45 6.05
CA LYS A 227 -5.31 -5.78 6.05
C LYS A 227 -4.30 -6.90 5.96
N TYR A 228 -3.44 -6.90 4.94
CA TYR A 228 -2.42 -7.90 4.74
C TYR A 228 -1.07 -7.23 4.49
N PRO A 229 0.05 -7.77 5.01
CA PRO A 229 1.37 -7.29 4.65
C PRO A 229 1.73 -7.76 3.22
N PRO A 230 2.83 -7.25 2.63
CA PRO A 230 3.45 -7.93 1.51
C PRO A 230 3.71 -9.39 1.85
N HIS A 231 3.56 -10.26 0.87
CA HIS A 231 3.67 -11.69 1.08
C HIS A 231 4.09 -12.41 -0.18
N TRP A 232 4.83 -13.50 0.02
CA TRP A 232 5.19 -14.43 -1.03
C TRP A 232 4.06 -15.43 -1.24
N VAL A 233 3.76 -15.73 -2.49
CA VAL A 233 2.77 -16.73 -2.89
C VAL A 233 3.26 -17.47 -4.13
N LYS A 234 2.89 -18.75 -4.27
CA LYS A 234 3.24 -19.55 -5.45
C LYS A 234 2.69 -18.92 -6.72
N LEU A 235 3.52 -18.84 -7.76
CA LEU A 235 3.15 -18.27 -9.06
C LEU A 235 1.91 -18.97 -9.65
N SER A 236 1.84 -20.30 -9.54
CA SER A 236 0.69 -21.11 -9.97
C SER A 236 -0.63 -20.75 -9.25
N ARG A 237 -0.56 -20.38 -7.96
CA ARG A 237 -1.73 -19.95 -7.19
C ARG A 237 -2.21 -18.56 -7.62
N VAL A 238 -1.28 -17.64 -7.90
CA VAL A 238 -1.60 -16.32 -8.47
C VAL A 238 -2.23 -16.47 -9.85
N PHE A 239 -1.68 -17.33 -10.69
CA PHE A 239 -2.23 -17.63 -12.01
C PHE A 239 -3.66 -18.17 -11.94
N ALA A 240 -3.92 -19.12 -11.04
CA ALA A 240 -5.28 -19.59 -10.76
C ALA A 240 -6.21 -18.46 -10.26
N ALA A 241 -5.68 -17.52 -9.46
CA ALA A 241 -6.43 -16.37 -8.97
C ALA A 241 -6.77 -15.36 -10.07
N MET A 242 -5.96 -15.25 -11.13
CA MET A 242 -6.26 -14.44 -12.31
C MET A 242 -7.34 -15.09 -13.20
N LYS A 243 -7.35 -16.43 -13.30
CA LYS A 243 -8.36 -17.19 -14.08
C LYS A 243 -9.80 -17.05 -13.56
N PHE A 244 -9.99 -16.53 -12.36
CA PHE A 244 -11.33 -16.36 -11.79
C PHE A 244 -12.15 -15.36 -12.62
N VAL A 245 -13.23 -15.83 -13.24
CA VAL A 245 -14.14 -15.04 -14.07
C VAL A 245 -14.86 -14.00 -13.23
N VAL A 246 -14.92 -12.76 -13.70
CA VAL A 246 -15.76 -11.71 -13.12
C VAL A 246 -17.18 -11.89 -13.69
N PRO A 247 -18.19 -12.27 -12.88
CA PRO A 247 -19.53 -12.55 -13.42
C PRO A 247 -20.13 -11.37 -14.19
N ALA A 248 -19.96 -10.14 -13.69
CA ALA A 248 -20.50 -8.94 -14.32
C ALA A 248 -19.88 -8.60 -15.69
N MET A 249 -18.67 -9.10 -15.99
CA MET A 249 -17.97 -8.81 -17.24
C MET A 249 -17.85 -10.04 -18.15
N ASN A 250 -18.26 -11.22 -17.67
CA ASN A 250 -18.07 -12.51 -18.33
C ASN A 250 -16.63 -12.73 -18.87
N ALA A 251 -15.64 -12.21 -18.14
CA ALA A 251 -14.24 -12.26 -18.53
C ALA A 251 -13.36 -12.57 -17.32
N PRO A 252 -12.24 -13.31 -17.48
CA PRO A 252 -11.29 -13.51 -16.42
C PRO A 252 -10.56 -12.19 -16.09
N ARG A 253 -9.86 -12.23 -14.95
CA ARG A 253 -8.89 -11.18 -14.60
C ARG A 253 -7.60 -11.44 -15.38
N GLY A 254 -6.47 -10.96 -14.89
CA GLY A 254 -5.23 -11.00 -15.65
C GLY A 254 -4.15 -10.13 -15.06
N LEU A 255 -3.23 -9.71 -15.92
CA LEU A 255 -2.14 -8.81 -15.58
C LEU A 255 -2.02 -7.69 -16.60
N VAL A 256 -1.43 -6.58 -16.16
CA VAL A 256 -1.03 -5.46 -17.01
C VAL A 256 0.45 -5.20 -16.78
N ILE A 257 1.23 -5.10 -17.83
CA ILE A 257 2.63 -4.67 -17.82
C ILE A 257 2.65 -3.18 -18.11
N LEU A 258 3.30 -2.41 -17.23
CA LEU A 258 3.45 -0.96 -17.34
C LEU A 258 4.89 -0.62 -17.70
N ARG A 259 5.08 0.28 -18.68
CA ARG A 259 6.39 0.76 -19.13
C ARG A 259 6.35 2.26 -19.40
N GLU A 260 7.43 2.97 -19.09
CA GLU A 260 7.60 4.35 -19.55
C GLU A 260 7.52 4.38 -21.09
N ALA A 261 6.76 5.33 -21.64
CA ALA A 261 6.78 5.56 -23.09
C ALA A 261 8.15 6.13 -23.49
N PRO A 262 8.75 5.70 -24.62
CA PRO A 262 9.98 6.29 -25.12
C PRO A 262 9.84 7.81 -25.17
N ARG A 263 10.70 8.52 -24.44
CA ARG A 263 10.73 9.98 -24.52
C ARG A 263 11.01 10.36 -25.97
N PRO A 264 10.16 11.17 -26.63
CA PRO A 264 10.47 11.64 -27.98
C PRO A 264 11.82 12.35 -27.93
N ALA A 265 12.72 12.01 -28.87
CA ALA A 265 14.11 12.47 -28.90
C ALA A 265 14.30 14.00 -28.90
N ASN A 266 13.23 14.78 -29.04
CA ASN A 266 13.22 16.25 -29.12
C ASN A 266 12.60 16.94 -27.89
N ARG A 267 12.80 16.42 -26.68
CA ARG A 267 12.69 17.22 -25.45
C ARG A 267 14.04 17.30 -24.74
N ALA A 268 15.08 17.68 -25.48
CA ALA A 268 16.19 18.40 -24.88
C ALA A 268 15.64 19.75 -24.40
N ALA A 269 15.56 19.91 -23.09
CA ALA A 269 15.37 21.16 -22.34
C ALA A 269 15.15 22.45 -23.18
N GLU A 270 13.91 22.72 -23.60
CA GLU A 270 13.48 24.10 -23.77
C GLU A 270 13.04 24.64 -22.40
N HIS A 271 14.02 24.83 -21.52
CA HIS A 271 13.92 25.92 -20.56
C HIS A 271 14.15 27.21 -21.32
N HIS A 272 13.13 27.66 -22.05
CA HIS A 272 13.05 29.04 -22.51
C HIS A 272 12.82 29.90 -21.27
N HIS A 273 13.92 30.36 -20.68
CA HIS A 273 13.90 31.58 -19.88
C HIS A 273 13.60 32.71 -20.87
N PRO A 274 12.52 33.50 -20.72
CA PRO A 274 12.39 34.69 -21.53
C PRO A 274 13.49 35.66 -21.08
N ASP A 275 14.57 35.72 -21.85
CA ASP A 275 15.56 36.80 -21.79
C ASP A 275 14.83 38.10 -22.14
N ASN A 276 14.32 38.77 -21.12
CA ASN A 276 13.76 40.10 -21.24
C ASN A 276 14.93 41.10 -21.33
N LYS A 277 15.49 41.26 -22.54
CA LYS A 277 16.44 42.32 -22.87
C LYS A 277 15.78 43.34 -23.80
N GLU A 278 15.01 44.25 -23.22
CA GLU A 278 14.92 45.64 -23.69
C GLU A 278 14.22 46.54 -22.65
N MET A 279 14.98 47.04 -21.67
CA MET A 279 14.95 48.42 -21.20
C MET A 279 16.00 48.61 -20.09
N ALA A 280 17.23 48.91 -20.50
CA ALA A 280 18.24 49.44 -19.59
C ALA A 280 18.08 50.97 -19.55
N ALA A 281 17.45 51.48 -18.49
CA ALA A 281 17.63 52.86 -18.06
C ALA A 281 18.35 52.83 -16.70
N ALA A 282 19.55 53.39 -16.66
CA ALA A 282 20.47 53.35 -15.54
C ALA A 282 19.88 54.05 -14.30
N ILE A 283 19.80 53.34 -13.17
CA ILE A 283 19.56 53.93 -11.86
C ILE A 283 20.93 54.24 -11.25
N ALA A 284 21.22 55.52 -11.09
CA ALA A 284 22.45 56.04 -10.48
C ALA A 284 22.54 55.65 -8.98
N PRO A 285 23.76 55.47 -8.44
CA PRO A 285 23.95 55.04 -7.05
C PRO A 285 23.58 56.16 -6.06
N ALA A 286 23.00 55.76 -4.92
CA ALA A 286 22.60 56.66 -3.84
C ALA A 286 23.82 57.38 -3.23
N PRO A 287 23.76 58.70 -3.02
CA PRO A 287 24.87 59.43 -2.42
C PRO A 287 24.90 59.25 -0.89
N HIS A 288 26.12 59.17 -0.37
CA HIS A 288 26.44 59.17 1.05
C HIS A 288 26.02 60.49 1.73
N SER A 289 25.42 60.39 2.91
CA SER A 289 25.10 61.50 3.80
C SER A 289 26.37 62.01 4.48
N CYS A 290 26.67 63.30 4.31
CA CYS A 290 27.68 64.03 5.09
C CYS A 290 27.02 65.28 5.70
N CYS A 291 27.44 65.59 6.93
CA CYS A 291 26.86 66.56 7.85
C CYS A 291 26.89 68.03 7.40
N HIS A 292 25.95 68.78 8.02
CA HIS A 292 25.90 70.23 8.31
C HIS A 292 24.96 71.09 7.46
N SER A 293 23.81 71.45 8.03
CA SER A 293 23.61 72.79 8.60
C SER A 293 22.24 72.90 9.29
N SER A 294 22.23 73.69 10.34
CA SER A 294 21.11 73.97 11.25
C SER A 294 19.94 74.69 10.58
N SER A 295 18.75 74.10 10.63
CA SER A 295 17.48 74.80 10.93
C SER A 295 16.33 73.79 10.88
N ALA A 296 15.29 74.04 11.68
CA ALA A 296 14.07 73.23 11.84
C ALA A 296 14.15 72.00 12.77
N VAL A 297 14.76 72.16 13.95
CA VAL A 297 14.19 71.56 15.17
C VAL A 297 13.06 72.49 15.61
N GLU A 298 11.81 72.08 15.40
CA GLU A 298 10.54 72.54 16.00
C GLU A 298 9.43 72.60 14.96
N ALA A 299 8.72 71.48 14.78
CA ALA A 299 7.26 71.47 14.61
C ALA A 299 6.77 70.03 14.44
N ALA A 300 5.65 69.71 15.08
CA ALA A 300 4.84 68.52 14.88
C ALA A 300 5.28 67.21 15.58
N ARG A 301 5.59 67.29 16.87
CA ARG A 301 4.91 66.42 17.84
C ARG A 301 3.46 66.89 17.94
N CYS A 302 2.53 66.28 17.22
CA CYS A 302 1.11 66.22 17.62
C CYS A 302 0.29 65.37 16.65
N MET A 303 -0.61 64.56 17.22
CA MET A 303 -1.65 63.77 16.57
C MET A 303 -1.14 62.52 15.82
N ALA A 304 -1.45 61.28 16.19
CA ALA A 304 -2.38 60.79 17.19
C ALA A 304 -1.95 59.35 17.54
N ASP A 305 -1.50 59.18 18.79
CA ASP A 305 -1.57 57.88 19.47
C ASP A 305 -2.12 58.15 20.87
N ARG A 306 -3.44 58.37 20.95
CA ARG A 306 -4.22 58.40 22.19
C ARG A 306 -5.68 58.07 21.87
N THR A 307 -6.05 56.81 22.00
CA THR A 307 -7.37 56.43 22.52
C THR A 307 -7.30 55.01 23.09
N ALA A 308 -6.89 54.89 24.36
CA ALA A 308 -7.32 53.80 25.22
C ALA A 308 -7.10 54.16 26.70
N LYS A 309 -8.17 53.97 27.50
CA LYS A 309 -8.29 54.05 28.98
C LYS A 309 -8.60 55.47 29.52
N THR A 310 -9.64 55.76 30.30
CA THR A 310 -10.49 54.95 31.21
C THR A 310 -11.62 55.84 31.79
N HIS A 311 -12.81 55.28 32.05
CA HIS A 311 -13.79 55.61 33.10
C HIS A 311 -14.76 54.40 33.16
N HIS A 312 -15.17 53.79 34.27
CA HIS A 312 -15.17 54.13 35.71
C HIS A 312 -14.55 53.03 36.56
#